data_AF-A0A0W1B199-F1
#
_entry.id   AF-A0A0W1B199-F1
#
_cell.length_a   1.000
_cell.length_b   1.000
_cell.length_c   1.000
_cell.angle_alpha   90.00
_cell.angle_beta   90.00
_cell.angle_gamma   90.00
#
_symmetry.space_group_name_H-M   'P 1'
#
loop_
_entity.id
_entity.type
_entity.pdbx_description
1 polymer ?
#
loop_
_entity_poly.entity_id
_entity_poly.type
_entity_poly.pdbx_seq_one_letter_code
_entity_poly.pdbx_strand_id
1 'polypeptide(L)'
;METIIVYLDNMFAGLPKTQELEHLKQELLSGMEEKYLEMKLAGKSENEAIGIVISEFGNIEELTAELDIHPAGQEKTVPMLSEEEVYAYAAAKRSSGLWTGLGVFLCACGVALLITLSTLFENNADMADKGSMLGLVGMFVLVAVAVGMFIHSGMKLERFESLEQGFQLPYALKTALQRSQALYAPTYRLALIVGVCLCVLSPTFIFATSYVNDDFAAYGVSAFLVIAATAVFLFVYYGNIQEAYTKLLNEPHIDAK
;
A
#
# COMPACT_ATOMS: atom_id res chain seq x y z
N MET A 1 -16.54 29.29 43.79
CA MET A 1 -15.93 27.95 43.58
C MET A 1 -16.71 27.11 42.55
N GLU A 2 -18.04 27.06 42.63
CA GLU A 2 -18.93 26.39 41.65
C GLU A 2 -18.69 26.80 40.18
N THR A 3 -18.36 28.08 39.93
CA THR A 3 -18.04 28.58 38.57
C THR A 3 -16.80 27.92 37.95
N ILE A 4 -15.79 27.54 38.75
CA ILE A 4 -14.57 26.88 38.27
C ILE A 4 -14.90 25.46 37.82
N ILE A 5 -15.71 24.74 38.61
CA ILE A 5 -16.18 23.39 38.29
C ILE A 5 -16.99 23.40 37.00
N VAL A 6 -17.94 24.32 36.86
CA VAL A 6 -18.76 24.45 35.64
C VAL A 6 -17.92 24.78 34.42
N TYR A 7 -16.90 25.64 34.57
CA TYR A 7 -15.97 25.93 33.48
C TYR A 7 -15.19 24.68 33.06
N LEU A 8 -14.62 23.95 34.02
CA LEU A 8 -13.87 22.72 33.77
C LEU A 8 -14.75 21.61 33.17
N ASP A 9 -16.00 21.47 33.61
CA ASP A 9 -16.95 20.53 33.04
C ASP A 9 -17.28 20.85 31.58
N ASN A 10 -17.48 22.13 31.25
CA ASN A 10 -17.70 22.58 29.88
C ASN A 10 -16.47 22.38 29.00
N MET A 11 -15.27 22.55 29.58
CA MET A 11 -13.99 22.25 28.94
C MET A 11 -14.00 20.78 28.48
N PHE A 12 -14.14 19.85 29.42
CA PHE A 12 -14.07 18.41 29.14
C PHE A 12 -15.32 17.80 28.47
N ALA A 13 -16.39 18.56 28.24
CA ALA A 13 -17.66 18.05 27.73
C ALA A 13 -17.56 17.39 26.33
N GLY A 14 -16.60 17.82 25.51
CA GLY A 14 -16.37 17.30 24.15
C GLY A 14 -15.31 16.20 24.04
N LEU A 15 -14.73 15.75 25.15
CA LEU A 15 -13.63 14.77 25.17
C LEU A 15 -14.13 13.34 25.49
N PRO A 16 -13.42 12.30 25.01
CA PRO A 16 -13.78 10.92 25.34
C PRO A 16 -13.63 10.67 26.84
N LYS A 17 -14.56 9.90 27.43
CA LYS A 17 -14.53 9.58 28.87
C LYS A 17 -13.58 8.41 29.16
N THR A 18 -12.28 8.65 29.00
CA THR A 18 -11.22 7.68 29.39
C THR A 18 -10.79 7.91 30.83
N GLN A 19 -10.19 6.88 31.45
CA GLN A 19 -9.69 6.96 32.83
C GLN A 19 -8.57 8.00 32.98
N GLU A 20 -7.75 8.17 31.95
CA GLU A 20 -6.64 9.14 31.91
C GLU A 20 -7.14 10.59 31.86
N LEU A 21 -8.17 10.87 31.06
CA LEU A 21 -8.78 12.21 30.98
C LEU A 21 -9.50 12.59 32.26
N GLU A 22 -10.13 11.63 32.93
CA GLU A 22 -10.76 11.88 34.23
C GLU A 22 -9.71 12.18 35.32
N HIS A 23 -8.56 11.50 35.28
CA HIS A 23 -7.43 11.79 36.17
C HIS A 23 -6.86 13.19 35.91
N LEU A 24 -6.64 13.54 34.64
CA LEU A 24 -6.15 14.87 34.24
C LEU A 24 -7.13 15.99 34.66
N LYS A 25 -8.44 15.75 34.49
CA LYS A 25 -9.48 16.69 34.95
C LYS A 25 -9.38 16.92 36.45
N GLN A 26 -9.13 15.88 37.25
CA GLN A 26 -8.95 15.99 38.70
C GLN A 26 -7.68 16.76 39.07
N GLU A 27 -6.57 16.53 38.37
CA GLU A 27 -5.33 17.30 38.58
C GLU A 27 -5.50 18.79 38.28
N LEU A 28 -6.15 19.12 37.15
CA LEU A 28 -6.45 20.50 36.79
C LEU A 28 -7.39 21.16 37.78
N LEU A 29 -8.42 20.45 38.25
CA LEU A 29 -9.32 20.97 39.28
C LEU A 29 -8.55 21.31 40.56
N SER A 30 -7.66 20.42 41.02
CA SER A 30 -6.83 20.65 42.20
C SER A 30 -5.95 21.89 42.03
N GLY A 31 -5.30 22.05 40.88
CA GLY A 31 -4.47 23.23 40.60
C GLY A 31 -5.28 24.53 40.56
N MET A 32 -6.46 24.52 39.95
CA MET A 32 -7.35 25.68 39.90
C MET A 32 -7.88 26.05 41.29
N GLU A 33 -8.19 25.07 42.14
CA GLU A 33 -8.61 25.29 43.53
C GLU A 33 -7.51 25.89 44.38
N GLU A 34 -6.28 25.38 44.28
CA GLU A 34 -5.11 25.93 44.97
C GLU A 34 -4.87 27.39 44.58
N LYS A 35 -4.92 27.69 43.27
CA LYS A 35 -4.73 29.05 42.76
C LYS A 35 -5.86 29.99 43.19
N TYR A 36 -7.10 29.51 43.18
CA TYR A 36 -8.24 30.28 43.68
C TYR A 36 -8.06 30.65 45.15
N LEU A 37 -7.63 29.70 46.00
CA LEU A 37 -7.35 29.96 47.41
C LEU A 37 -6.21 30.96 47.60
N GLU A 38 -5.14 30.85 46.80
CA GLU A 38 -4.04 31.83 46.81
C GLU A 38 -4.55 33.25 46.50
N MET A 39 -5.39 33.40 45.47
CA MET A 39 -5.97 34.70 45.12
C MET A 39 -6.90 35.24 46.21
N LYS A 40 -7.67 34.37 46.87
CA LYS A 40 -8.51 34.75 48.02
C LYS A 40 -7.67 35.22 49.21
N LEU A 41 -6.55 34.56 49.48
CA LEU A 41 -5.60 34.96 50.52
C LEU A 41 -4.90 36.29 50.20
N ALA A 42 -4.64 36.54 48.91
CA ALA A 42 -4.13 37.82 48.41
C ALA A 42 -5.15 38.98 48.45
N GLY A 43 -6.36 38.74 48.98
CA GLY A 43 -7.40 39.76 49.17
C GLY A 43 -8.21 40.07 47.92
N LYS A 44 -8.12 39.26 46.86
CA LYS A 44 -8.92 39.41 45.63
C LYS A 44 -10.40 39.13 45.90
N SER A 45 -11.27 39.85 45.20
CA SER A 45 -12.70 39.51 45.20
C SER A 45 -12.94 38.14 44.55
N GLU A 46 -14.05 37.48 44.87
CA GLU A 46 -14.34 36.14 44.32
C GLU A 46 -14.38 36.14 42.78
N ASN A 47 -15.03 37.14 42.18
CA ASN A 47 -15.11 37.25 40.72
C ASN A 47 -13.75 37.54 40.08
N GLU A 48 -12.90 38.33 40.75
CA GLU A 48 -11.55 38.64 40.26
C GLU A 48 -10.63 37.42 40.37
N ALA A 49 -10.70 36.68 41.47
CA ALA A 49 -9.98 35.43 41.64
C ALA A 49 -10.36 34.39 40.58
N ILE A 50 -11.66 34.23 40.30
CA ILE A 50 -12.15 33.30 39.26
C ILE A 50 -11.64 33.72 37.88
N GLY A 51 -11.70 35.01 37.55
CA GLY A 51 -11.22 35.51 36.26
C GLY A 51 -9.73 35.26 36.03
N ILE A 52 -8.91 35.46 37.07
CA ILE A 52 -7.46 35.20 37.01
C ILE A 52 -7.18 33.71 36.79
N VAL A 53 -7.83 32.84 37.58
CA VAL A 53 -7.64 31.37 37.48
C VAL A 53 -8.03 30.86 36.09
N ILE A 54 -9.16 31.31 35.53
CA ILE A 54 -9.56 30.90 34.18
C ILE A 54 -8.54 31.38 33.12
N SER A 55 -7.98 32.58 33.27
CA SER A 55 -7.01 33.11 32.29
C SER A 55 -5.65 32.43 32.33
N GLU A 56 -5.23 31.91 33.48
CA GLU A 56 -3.90 31.31 33.69
C GLU A 56 -3.84 29.85 33.21
N PHE A 57 -4.95 29.12 33.31
CA PHE A 57 -5.03 27.71 32.89
C PHE A 57 -5.39 27.53 31.40
N GLY A 58 -5.70 28.61 30.69
CA GLY A 58 -5.88 28.60 29.23
C GLY A 58 -7.18 27.95 28.76
N ASN A 59 -7.27 27.67 27.45
CA ASN A 59 -8.41 26.99 26.82
C ASN A 59 -8.05 25.53 26.49
N ILE A 60 -9.05 24.66 26.36
CA ILE A 60 -8.85 23.24 26.07
C ILE A 60 -8.11 22.96 24.77
N GLU A 61 -8.18 23.86 23.81
CA GLU A 61 -7.50 23.75 22.51
C GLU A 61 -5.98 23.71 22.66
N GLU A 62 -5.42 24.41 23.65
CA GLU A 62 -3.98 24.41 23.94
C GLU A 62 -3.55 23.13 24.67
N LEU A 63 -4.35 22.71 25.66
CA LEU A 63 -4.13 21.49 26.43
C LEU A 63 -4.26 20.21 25.56
N THR A 64 -5.24 20.17 24.65
CA THR A 64 -5.45 19.04 23.74
C THR A 64 -4.40 18.96 22.64
N ALA A 65 -3.86 20.10 22.19
CA ALA A 65 -2.76 20.14 21.23
C ALA A 65 -1.44 19.62 21.84
N GLU A 66 -1.21 19.84 23.13
CA GLU A 66 -0.02 19.35 23.83
C GLU A 66 -0.12 17.85 24.19
N LEU A 67 -1.34 17.34 24.40
CA LEU A 67 -1.62 15.94 24.75
C LEU A 67 -1.99 15.04 23.57
N ASP A 68 -2.09 15.57 22.35
CA ASP A 68 -2.56 14.89 21.13
C ASP A 68 -3.97 14.26 21.27
N ILE A 69 -4.81 14.83 22.15
CA ILE A 69 -6.16 14.31 22.43
C ILE A 69 -7.16 15.00 21.51
N HIS A 70 -7.61 14.32 20.46
CA HIS A 70 -8.67 14.83 19.61
C HIS A 70 -10.06 14.67 20.26
N PRO A 71 -10.94 15.67 20.16
CA PRO A 71 -12.30 15.60 20.70
C PRO A 71 -13.07 14.40 20.15
N ALA A 72 -13.83 13.74 21.03
CA ALA A 72 -14.67 12.59 20.69
C ALA A 72 -15.78 13.05 19.74
N GLY A 73 -15.55 12.88 18.44
CA GLY A 73 -16.39 13.44 17.38
C GLY A 73 -15.62 13.79 16.11
N GLN A 74 -14.29 13.84 16.18
CA GLN A 74 -13.43 13.70 15.01
C GLN A 74 -12.85 12.29 14.95
N GLU A 75 -13.72 11.28 14.87
CA GLU A 75 -13.34 10.17 14.01
C GLU A 75 -12.98 10.82 12.68
N LYS A 76 -11.73 10.68 12.22
CA LYS A 76 -11.47 10.85 10.79
C LYS A 76 -12.55 10.03 10.11
N THR A 77 -13.50 10.70 9.47
CA THR A 77 -14.54 10.06 8.66
C THR A 77 -13.82 9.47 7.46
N VAL A 78 -13.04 8.42 7.71
CA VAL A 78 -12.47 7.60 6.68
C VAL A 78 -13.66 7.06 5.90
N PRO A 79 -13.73 7.33 4.59
CA PRO A 79 -14.91 7.03 3.80
C PRO A 79 -15.24 5.54 3.95
N MET A 80 -16.49 5.25 4.29
CA MET A 80 -16.98 3.88 4.32
C MET A 80 -17.04 3.39 2.88
N LEU A 81 -16.22 2.40 2.57
CA LEU A 81 -16.12 1.84 1.22
C LEU A 81 -17.43 1.16 0.84
N SER A 82 -17.99 1.54 -0.30
CA SER A 82 -19.11 0.82 -0.88
C SER A 82 -18.66 -0.53 -1.43
N GLU A 83 -19.60 -1.48 -1.50
CA GLU A 83 -19.32 -2.79 -2.11
C GLU A 83 -18.85 -2.68 -3.57
N GLU A 84 -19.40 -1.72 -4.30
CA GLU A 84 -19.02 -1.44 -5.68
C GLU A 84 -17.57 -0.96 -5.81
N GLU A 85 -17.10 -0.08 -4.92
CA GLU A 85 -15.72 0.41 -4.92
C GLU A 85 -14.70 -0.69 -4.57
N VAL A 86 -15.04 -1.58 -3.63
CA VAL A 86 -14.19 -2.72 -3.26
C VAL A 86 -14.00 -3.66 -4.45
N TYR A 87 -15.08 -4.02 -5.15
CA TYR A 87 -14.97 -4.88 -6.33
C TYR A 87 -14.31 -4.16 -7.50
N ALA A 88 -14.57 -2.86 -7.69
CA ALA A 88 -13.90 -2.05 -8.71
C ALA A 88 -12.39 -1.99 -8.46
N TYR A 89 -11.95 -1.83 -7.21
CA TYR A 89 -10.55 -1.86 -6.83
C TYR A 89 -9.91 -3.23 -7.09
N ALA A 90 -10.55 -4.32 -6.66
CA ALA A 90 -10.06 -5.67 -6.90
C ALA A 90 -9.95 -5.98 -8.40
N ALA A 91 -10.93 -5.57 -9.20
CA ALA A 91 -10.91 -5.70 -10.66
C ALA A 91 -9.81 -4.84 -11.31
N ALA A 92 -9.62 -3.61 -10.83
CA ALA A 92 -8.56 -2.73 -11.29
C ALA A 92 -7.18 -3.35 -11.02
N LYS A 93 -6.91 -3.83 -9.80
CA LYS A 93 -5.64 -4.48 -9.43
C LYS A 93 -5.39 -5.77 -10.22
N ARG A 94 -6.44 -6.56 -10.49
CA ARG A 94 -6.38 -7.73 -11.39
C ARG A 94 -5.98 -7.35 -12.82
N SER A 95 -6.65 -6.35 -13.39
CA SER A 95 -6.32 -5.87 -14.73
C SER A 95 -4.91 -5.28 -14.78
N SER A 96 -4.52 -4.57 -13.73
CA SER A 96 -3.18 -4.01 -13.59
C SER A 96 -2.11 -5.11 -13.61
N GLY A 97 -2.30 -6.18 -12.83
CA GLY A 97 -1.40 -7.34 -12.82
C GLY A 97 -1.27 -8.03 -14.17
N LEU A 98 -2.33 -8.02 -14.98
CA LEU A 98 -2.28 -8.55 -16.34
C LEU A 98 -1.41 -7.68 -17.25
N TRP A 99 -1.62 -6.36 -17.24
CA TRP A 99 -0.85 -5.42 -18.08
C TRP A 99 0.62 -5.34 -17.65
N THR A 100 0.91 -5.34 -16.35
CA THR A 100 2.30 -5.38 -15.85
C THR A 100 2.95 -6.72 -16.13
N GLY A 101 2.26 -7.84 -15.90
CA GLY A 101 2.78 -9.16 -16.24
C GLY A 101 3.13 -9.25 -17.73
N LEU A 102 2.20 -8.82 -18.60
CA LEU A 102 2.38 -8.87 -20.06
C LEU A 102 3.54 -7.97 -20.51
N GLY A 103 3.69 -6.78 -19.91
CA GLY A 103 4.82 -5.90 -20.18
C GLY A 103 6.17 -6.53 -19.84
N VAL A 104 6.29 -7.17 -18.66
CA VAL A 104 7.53 -7.87 -18.27
C VAL A 104 7.83 -9.04 -19.22
N PHE A 105 6.79 -9.79 -19.61
CA PHE A 105 6.92 -10.85 -20.60
C PHE A 105 7.43 -10.32 -21.95
N LEU A 106 6.86 -9.21 -22.43
CA LEU A 106 7.28 -8.57 -23.69
C LEU A 106 8.73 -8.08 -23.65
N CYS A 107 9.17 -7.50 -22.52
CA CYS A 107 10.56 -7.10 -22.33
C CYS A 107 11.51 -8.30 -22.45
N ALA A 108 11.21 -9.41 -21.77
CA ALA A 108 12.02 -10.60 -21.83
C ALA A 108 12.01 -11.26 -23.22
N CYS A 109 10.86 -11.28 -23.90
CA CYS A 109 10.76 -11.69 -25.30
C CYS A 109 11.58 -10.79 -26.23
N GLY A 110 11.67 -9.48 -25.95
CA GLY A 110 12.52 -8.56 -26.71
C GLY A 110 14.00 -8.90 -26.58
N VAL A 111 14.46 -9.20 -25.37
CA VAL A 111 15.85 -9.64 -25.14
C VAL A 111 16.10 -11.01 -25.79
N ALA A 112 15.15 -11.94 -25.66
CA ALA A 112 15.25 -13.25 -26.30
C ALA A 112 15.30 -13.14 -27.83
N LEU A 113 14.50 -12.24 -28.43
CA LEU A 113 14.49 -11.95 -29.86
C LEU A 113 15.86 -11.43 -30.32
N LEU A 114 16.43 -10.46 -29.59
CA LEU A 114 17.76 -9.93 -29.88
C LEU A 114 18.79 -11.06 -29.93
N ILE A 115 18.84 -11.92 -28.91
CA ILE A 115 19.79 -13.04 -28.82
C ILE A 115 19.55 -14.05 -29.96
N THR A 116 18.30 -14.38 -30.28
CA THR A 116 18.01 -15.31 -31.39
C THR A 116 18.42 -14.74 -32.74
N LEU A 117 18.23 -13.44 -32.96
CA LEU A 117 18.53 -12.83 -34.25
C LEU A 117 20.03 -12.61 -34.43
N SER A 118 20.74 -12.19 -33.37
CA SER A 118 22.19 -12.06 -33.41
C SER A 118 22.87 -13.39 -33.73
N THR A 119 22.39 -14.48 -33.12
CA THR A 119 22.96 -15.83 -33.28
C THR A 119 22.59 -16.48 -34.61
N LEU A 120 21.38 -16.25 -35.12
CA LEU A 120 20.95 -16.76 -36.42
C LEU A 120 21.78 -16.20 -37.57
N PHE A 121 22.17 -14.92 -37.50
CA PHE A 121 22.93 -14.25 -38.55
C PHE A 121 24.45 -14.28 -38.35
N GLU A 122 24.93 -14.76 -37.19
CA GLU A 122 26.37 -14.81 -36.84
C GLU A 122 27.20 -15.60 -37.87
N ASN A 123 26.64 -16.69 -38.41
CA ASN A 123 27.30 -17.53 -39.41
C ASN A 123 27.44 -16.88 -40.81
N ASN A 124 26.84 -15.71 -41.03
CA ASN A 124 26.90 -14.99 -42.29
C ASN A 124 27.59 -13.64 -42.07
N ALA A 125 28.89 -13.54 -42.38
CA ALA A 125 29.71 -12.35 -42.11
C ALA A 125 29.10 -11.03 -42.64
N ASP A 126 28.48 -11.03 -43.83
CA ASP A 126 27.82 -9.85 -44.40
C ASP A 126 26.50 -9.46 -43.70
N MET A 127 25.91 -10.37 -42.93
CA MET A 127 24.60 -10.22 -42.28
C MET A 127 24.67 -10.19 -40.76
N ALA A 128 25.81 -10.55 -40.15
CA ALA A 128 25.99 -10.56 -38.70
C ALA A 128 25.74 -9.18 -38.07
N ASP A 129 26.31 -8.12 -38.66
CA ASP A 129 26.09 -6.73 -38.22
C ASP A 129 24.62 -6.31 -38.38
N LYS A 130 23.98 -6.73 -39.49
CA LYS A 130 22.57 -6.42 -39.77
C LYS A 130 21.62 -7.14 -38.83
N GLY A 131 21.90 -8.40 -38.49
CA GLY A 131 21.10 -9.20 -37.55
C GLY A 131 21.11 -8.62 -36.14
N SER A 132 22.28 -8.18 -35.68
CA SER A 132 22.42 -7.51 -34.38
C SER A 132 21.68 -6.18 -34.33
N MET A 133 21.80 -5.34 -35.37
CA MET A 133 21.05 -4.08 -35.46
C MET A 133 19.53 -4.30 -35.52
N LEU A 134 19.07 -5.27 -36.32
CA LEU A 134 17.65 -5.59 -36.43
C LEU A 134 17.08 -6.14 -35.12
N GLY A 135 17.85 -6.97 -34.41
CA GLY A 135 17.49 -7.50 -33.09
C GLY A 135 17.39 -6.39 -32.04
N LEU A 136 18.33 -5.44 -32.06
CA LEU A 136 18.32 -4.28 -31.17
C LEU A 136 17.10 -3.37 -31.41
N VAL A 137 16.81 -3.05 -32.67
CA VAL A 137 15.62 -2.25 -33.03
C VAL A 137 14.34 -2.98 -32.60
N GLY A 138 14.24 -4.29 -32.86
CA GLY A 138 13.09 -5.10 -32.43
C GLY A 138 12.91 -5.13 -30.91
N MET A 139 14.00 -5.29 -30.15
CA MET A 139 13.98 -5.24 -28.68
C MET A 139 13.44 -3.89 -28.18
N PHE A 140 13.95 -2.76 -28.69
CA PHE A 140 13.51 -1.45 -28.25
C PHE A 140 12.04 -1.18 -28.57
N VAL A 141 11.54 -1.64 -29.73
CA VAL A 141 10.11 -1.53 -30.07
C VAL A 141 9.24 -2.29 -29.08
N LEU A 142 9.62 -3.53 -28.74
CA LEU A 142 8.87 -4.34 -27.75
C LEU A 142 8.93 -3.72 -26.35
N VAL A 143 10.09 -3.20 -25.95
CA VAL A 143 10.24 -2.49 -24.67
C VAL A 143 9.39 -1.22 -24.64
N ALA A 144 9.33 -0.44 -25.73
CA ALA A 144 8.49 0.75 -25.80
C ALA A 144 7.00 0.41 -25.62
N VAL A 145 6.53 -0.69 -26.24
CA VAL A 145 5.17 -1.21 -26.04
C VAL A 145 4.94 -1.64 -24.59
N ALA A 146 5.90 -2.35 -23.98
CA ALA A 146 5.83 -2.76 -22.58
C ALA A 146 5.75 -1.57 -21.60
N VAL A 147 6.56 -0.53 -21.83
CA VAL A 147 6.52 0.71 -21.03
C VAL A 147 5.15 1.37 -21.15
N GLY A 148 4.56 1.42 -22.35
CA GLY A 148 3.18 1.89 -22.54
C GLY A 148 2.16 1.11 -21.71
N MET A 149 2.30 -0.22 -21.64
CA MET A 149 1.46 -1.08 -20.78
C MET A 149 1.66 -0.79 -19.28
N PHE A 150 2.90 -0.57 -18.84
CA PHE A 150 3.21 -0.20 -17.45
C PHE A 150 2.58 1.14 -17.06
N ILE A 151 2.71 2.15 -17.92
CA ILE A 151 2.12 3.48 -17.69
C ILE A 151 0.58 3.37 -17.62
N HIS A 152 -0.04 2.66 -18.57
CA HIS A 152 -1.48 2.44 -18.56
C HIS A 152 -1.97 1.73 -17.29
N SER A 153 -1.19 0.76 -16.81
CA SER A 153 -1.47 0.02 -15.58
C SER A 153 -1.32 0.89 -14.33
N GLY A 154 -0.27 1.71 -14.25
CA GLY A 154 0.00 2.62 -13.13
C GLY A 154 -1.07 3.71 -12.99
N MET A 155 -1.44 4.38 -14.10
CA MET A 155 -2.46 5.43 -14.08
C MET A 155 -3.84 4.92 -13.62
N LYS A 156 -4.18 3.65 -13.89
CA LYS A 156 -5.43 3.05 -13.39
C LYS A 156 -5.43 2.84 -11.88
N LEU A 157 -4.27 2.57 -11.29
CA LEU A 157 -4.11 2.36 -9.85
C LEU A 157 -4.09 3.67 -9.07
N GLU A 158 -3.49 4.72 -9.62
CA GLU A 158 -3.41 6.06 -9.01
C GLU A 158 -4.80 6.63 -8.68
N ARG A 159 -5.82 6.35 -9.51
CA ARG A 159 -7.21 6.71 -9.22
C ARG A 159 -7.72 6.15 -7.87
N PHE A 160 -7.14 5.07 -7.38
CA PHE A 160 -7.50 4.42 -6.12
C PHE A 160 -6.52 4.73 -4.98
N GLU A 161 -5.60 5.69 -5.16
CA GLU A 161 -4.65 6.12 -4.13
C GLU A 161 -5.36 6.64 -2.87
N SER A 162 -6.56 7.21 -3.02
CA SER A 162 -7.42 7.62 -1.90
C SER A 162 -7.84 6.45 -1.00
N LEU A 163 -7.88 5.21 -1.53
CA LEU A 163 -8.14 4.01 -0.73
C LEU A 163 -6.93 3.59 0.12
N GLU A 164 -5.75 4.18 -0.12
CA GLU A 164 -4.54 3.91 0.66
C GLU A 164 -4.46 4.75 1.94
N GLN A 165 -5.28 5.80 2.04
CA GLN A 165 -5.28 6.76 3.17
C GLN A 165 -6.13 6.28 4.38
N GLY A 166 -6.76 5.12 4.27
CA GLY A 166 -7.62 4.53 5.29
C GLY A 166 -9.08 4.48 4.89
N PHE A 167 -9.74 3.36 5.18
CA PHE A 167 -11.15 3.11 4.89
C PHE A 167 -11.76 2.24 5.99
N GLN A 168 -13.08 2.33 6.16
CA GLN A 168 -13.83 1.39 6.99
C GLN A 168 -14.61 0.43 6.09
N LEU A 169 -14.49 -0.88 6.38
CA LEU A 169 -15.25 -1.94 5.70
C LEU A 169 -16.41 -2.41 6.59
N PRO A 170 -17.63 -2.52 6.05
CA PRO A 170 -18.72 -3.18 6.74
C PRO A 170 -18.37 -4.63 7.10
N TYR A 171 -18.78 -5.10 8.28
CA TYR A 171 -18.50 -6.46 8.76
C TYR A 171 -18.93 -7.56 7.77
N ALA A 172 -20.07 -7.37 7.11
CA ALA A 172 -20.57 -8.28 6.06
C ALA A 172 -19.62 -8.37 4.85
N LEU A 173 -19.00 -7.26 4.45
CA LEU A 173 -18.01 -7.24 3.37
C LEU A 173 -16.68 -7.85 3.78
N LYS A 174 -16.22 -7.61 5.02
CA LYS A 174 -15.00 -8.22 5.55
C LYS A 174 -15.07 -9.74 5.51
N THR A 175 -16.18 -10.31 5.98
CA THR A 175 -16.40 -11.77 5.95
C THR A 175 -16.51 -12.32 4.52
N ALA A 176 -17.15 -11.60 3.59
CA ALA A 176 -17.19 -11.96 2.17
C ALA A 176 -15.80 -11.94 1.49
N LEU A 177 -14.97 -10.95 1.80
CA LEU A 177 -13.59 -10.84 1.32
C LEU A 177 -12.69 -11.94 1.89
N GLN A 178 -12.80 -12.24 3.19
CA GLN A 178 -12.07 -13.35 3.82
C GLN A 178 -12.38 -14.68 3.12
N ARG A 179 -13.66 -14.94 2.83
CA ARG A 179 -14.08 -16.13 2.10
C ARG A 179 -13.50 -16.16 0.69
N SER A 180 -13.52 -15.03 -0.02
CA SER A 180 -12.97 -14.91 -1.36
C SER A 180 -11.45 -15.13 -1.39
N GLN A 181 -10.72 -14.57 -0.42
CA GLN A 181 -9.28 -14.77 -0.27
C GLN A 181 -8.95 -16.24 0.03
N ALA A 182 -9.72 -16.90 0.91
CA ALA A 182 -9.52 -18.30 1.24
C ALA A 182 -9.72 -19.23 0.03
N LEU A 183 -10.71 -18.93 -0.83
CA LEU A 183 -10.92 -19.65 -2.09
C LEU A 183 -9.81 -19.41 -3.11
N TYR A 184 -9.19 -18.22 -3.08
CA TYR A 184 -8.10 -17.86 -4.01
C TYR A 184 -6.71 -18.34 -3.57
N ALA A 185 -6.47 -18.48 -2.27
CA ALA A 185 -5.21 -18.94 -1.67
C ALA A 185 -4.65 -20.26 -2.26
N PRO A 186 -5.44 -21.32 -2.54
CA PRO A 186 -4.91 -22.53 -3.19
C PRO A 186 -4.43 -22.25 -4.62
N THR A 187 -5.17 -21.45 -5.41
CA THR A 187 -4.78 -21.09 -6.78
C THR A 187 -3.49 -20.26 -6.80
N TYR A 188 -3.38 -19.28 -5.89
CA TYR A 188 -2.16 -18.50 -5.71
C TYR A 188 -0.96 -19.38 -5.35
N ARG A 189 -1.13 -20.30 -4.37
CA ARG A 189 -0.08 -21.24 -3.98
C ARG A 189 0.36 -22.16 -5.12
N LEU A 190 -0.58 -22.67 -5.91
CA LEU A 190 -0.26 -23.50 -7.07
C LEU A 190 0.52 -22.70 -8.12
N ALA A 191 0.08 -21.47 -8.44
CA ALA A 191 0.79 -20.61 -9.37
C ALA A 191 2.22 -20.29 -8.91
N LEU A 192 2.42 -20.04 -7.60
CA LEU A 192 3.76 -19.87 -7.02
C LEU A 192 4.62 -21.12 -7.20
N ILE A 193 4.10 -22.30 -6.84
CA ILE A 193 4.86 -23.56 -6.96
C ILE A 193 5.25 -23.80 -8.42
N VAL A 194 4.30 -23.65 -9.35
CA VAL A 194 4.54 -23.82 -10.79
C VAL A 194 5.57 -22.81 -11.30
N GLY A 195 5.45 -21.54 -10.93
CA GLY A 195 6.40 -20.49 -11.32
C GLY A 195 7.81 -20.75 -10.78
N VAL A 196 7.94 -21.16 -9.51
CA VAL A 196 9.23 -21.49 -8.90
C VAL A 196 9.85 -22.71 -9.60
N CYS A 197 9.07 -23.77 -9.85
CA CYS A 197 9.53 -24.92 -10.63
C CYS A 197 10.01 -24.52 -12.02
N LEU A 198 9.28 -23.67 -12.74
CA LEU A 198 9.67 -23.14 -14.05
C LEU A 198 10.99 -22.36 -13.98
N CYS A 199 11.18 -21.50 -12.97
CA CYS A 199 12.42 -20.74 -12.78
C CYS A 199 13.63 -21.61 -12.42
N VAL A 200 13.43 -22.67 -11.62
CA VAL A 200 14.51 -23.57 -11.20
C VAL A 200 14.90 -24.53 -12.33
N LEU A 201 13.92 -24.97 -13.13
CA LEU A 201 14.15 -25.85 -14.26
C LEU A 201 14.58 -25.09 -15.53
N SER A 202 14.28 -23.80 -15.68
CA SER A 202 14.61 -23.08 -16.93
C SER A 202 16.09 -23.09 -17.31
N PRO A 203 17.09 -23.05 -16.39
CA PRO A 203 18.50 -23.13 -16.78
C PRO A 203 18.89 -24.49 -17.38
N THR A 204 18.11 -25.56 -17.16
CA THR A 204 18.43 -26.87 -17.77
C THR A 204 18.41 -26.81 -19.29
N PHE A 205 17.65 -25.88 -19.89
CA PHE A 205 17.65 -25.66 -21.33
C PHE A 205 18.99 -25.14 -21.86
N ILE A 206 19.70 -24.31 -21.08
CA ILE A 206 21.02 -23.79 -21.46
C ILE A 206 22.04 -24.94 -21.52
N PHE A 207 22.06 -25.77 -20.47
CA PHE A 207 22.95 -26.93 -20.42
C PHE A 207 22.61 -27.97 -21.50
N ALA A 208 21.32 -28.20 -21.76
CA ALA A 208 20.86 -29.14 -22.77
C ALA A 208 21.29 -28.71 -24.19
N THR A 209 21.17 -27.43 -24.55
CA THR A 209 21.59 -26.96 -25.88
C THR A 209 23.11 -26.93 -26.03
N SER A 210 23.84 -26.51 -24.98
CA SER A 210 25.31 -26.53 -24.97
C SER A 210 25.88 -27.96 -25.11
N TYR A 211 25.20 -28.97 -24.54
CA TYR A 211 25.62 -30.37 -24.72
C TYR A 211 25.52 -30.86 -26.18
N VAL A 212 24.60 -30.30 -26.97
CA VAL A 212 24.41 -30.67 -28.38
C VAL A 212 25.43 -29.98 -29.27
N ASN A 213 25.57 -28.65 -29.14
CA ASN A 213 26.59 -27.85 -29.81
C ASN A 213 26.74 -26.50 -29.08
N ASP A 214 27.97 -26.00 -28.98
CA ASP A 214 28.27 -24.71 -28.36
C ASP A 214 27.57 -23.55 -29.11
N ASP A 215 27.40 -23.66 -30.43
CA ASP A 215 26.66 -22.68 -31.23
C ASP A 215 25.18 -22.56 -30.84
N PHE A 216 24.59 -23.63 -30.26
CA PHE A 216 23.20 -23.63 -29.82
C PHE A 216 23.00 -23.11 -28.39
N ALA A 217 24.08 -22.83 -27.65
CA ALA A 217 24.00 -22.35 -26.28
C ALA A 217 23.15 -21.07 -26.17
N ALA A 218 23.29 -20.16 -27.13
CA ALA A 218 22.58 -18.90 -27.13
C ALA A 218 21.05 -19.05 -27.35
N TYR A 219 20.62 -20.02 -28.15
CA TYR A 219 19.19 -20.36 -28.25
C TYR A 219 18.65 -20.93 -26.93
N GLY A 220 19.48 -21.63 -26.17
CA GLY A 220 19.17 -22.08 -24.81
C GLY A 220 18.93 -20.91 -23.85
N VAL A 221 19.73 -19.85 -23.96
CA VAL A 221 19.54 -18.60 -23.18
C VAL A 221 18.22 -17.91 -23.55
N SER A 222 17.88 -17.83 -24.84
CA SER A 222 16.58 -17.29 -25.28
C SER A 222 15.40 -18.10 -24.76
N ALA A 223 15.48 -19.44 -24.83
CA ALA A 223 14.45 -20.32 -24.27
C ALA A 223 14.31 -20.15 -22.76
N PHE A 224 15.43 -20.08 -22.03
CA PHE A 224 15.47 -19.78 -20.60
C PHE A 224 14.73 -18.47 -20.29
N LEU A 225 15.00 -17.39 -21.02
CA LEU A 225 14.37 -16.09 -20.81
C LEU A 225 12.86 -16.14 -20.99
N VAL A 226 12.35 -16.82 -22.03
CA VAL A 226 10.90 -16.91 -22.28
C VAL A 226 10.18 -17.73 -21.20
N ILE A 227 10.80 -18.83 -20.74
CA ILE A 227 10.25 -19.67 -19.68
C ILE A 227 10.25 -18.90 -18.35
N ALA A 228 11.37 -18.25 -18.00
CA ALA A 228 11.47 -17.41 -16.82
C ALA A 228 10.47 -16.25 -16.86
N ALA A 229 10.28 -15.63 -18.03
CA ALA A 229 9.31 -14.57 -18.22
C ALA A 229 7.87 -15.02 -17.98
N THR A 230 7.54 -16.25 -18.39
CA THR A 230 6.21 -16.84 -18.11
C THR A 230 6.02 -17.06 -16.61
N ALA A 231 7.06 -17.51 -15.89
CA ALA A 231 7.01 -17.63 -14.44
C ALA A 231 6.84 -16.26 -13.75
N VAL A 232 7.57 -15.23 -14.20
CA VAL A 232 7.41 -13.86 -13.68
C VAL A 232 6.03 -13.29 -13.98
N PHE A 233 5.47 -13.55 -15.17
CA PHE A 233 4.09 -13.19 -15.51
C PHE A 233 3.09 -13.79 -14.50
N LEU A 234 3.26 -15.08 -14.15
CA LEU A 234 2.42 -15.72 -13.13
C LEU A 234 2.58 -15.03 -11.78
N PHE A 235 3.81 -14.75 -11.34
CA PHE A 235 4.05 -14.06 -10.06
C PHE A 235 3.41 -12.68 -10.01
N VAL A 236 3.55 -11.88 -11.07
CA VAL A 236 2.97 -10.53 -11.13
C VAL A 236 1.44 -10.58 -11.17
N TYR A 237 0.86 -11.45 -12.00
CA TYR A 237 -0.59 -11.56 -12.11
C TYR A 237 -1.24 -12.05 -10.81
N TYR A 238 -0.79 -13.19 -10.30
CA TYR A 238 -1.35 -13.80 -9.09
C TYR A 238 -0.99 -13.00 -7.83
N GLY A 239 0.21 -12.38 -7.80
CA GLY A 239 0.67 -11.51 -6.72
C GLY A 239 -0.19 -10.27 -6.57
N ASN A 240 -0.48 -9.54 -7.66
CA ASN A 240 -1.32 -8.34 -7.59
C ASN A 240 -2.73 -8.64 -7.05
N ILE A 241 -3.30 -9.80 -7.40
CA ILE A 241 -4.63 -10.20 -6.92
C ILE A 241 -4.58 -10.50 -5.41
N GLN A 242 -3.55 -11.21 -4.94
CA GLN A 242 -3.41 -11.48 -3.51
C GLN A 242 -3.10 -10.20 -2.71
N GLU A 243 -2.30 -9.29 -3.26
CA GLU A 243 -2.02 -7.98 -2.69
C GLU A 243 -3.30 -7.18 -2.53
N ALA A 244 -4.21 -7.21 -3.53
CA ALA A 244 -5.52 -6.56 -3.44
C ALA A 244 -6.30 -7.04 -2.21
N TYR A 245 -6.43 -8.37 -2.04
CA TYR A 245 -7.12 -8.94 -0.89
C TYR A 245 -6.41 -8.59 0.41
N THR A 246 -5.09 -8.72 0.47
CA THR A 246 -4.31 -8.44 1.68
C THR A 246 -4.45 -6.97 2.09
N LYS A 247 -4.43 -6.05 1.13
CA LYS A 247 -4.61 -4.61 1.38
C LYS A 247 -6.04 -4.26 1.80
N LEU A 248 -7.04 -4.92 1.24
CA LEU A 248 -8.44 -4.74 1.65
C LEU A 248 -8.70 -5.33 3.05
N LEU A 249 -8.03 -6.42 3.42
CA LEU A 249 -8.23 -7.13 4.69
C LEU A 249 -7.39 -6.58 5.84
N ASN A 250 -6.19 -6.07 5.53
CA ASN A 250 -5.38 -5.29 6.45
C ASN A 250 -5.90 -3.86 6.40
N GLU A 251 -6.98 -3.60 7.16
CA GLU A 251 -7.29 -2.23 7.59
C GLU A 251 -5.97 -1.59 8.07
N PRO A 252 -5.60 -0.38 7.65
CA PRO A 252 -4.56 0.34 8.35
C PRO A 252 -5.08 0.42 9.79
N HIS A 253 -4.41 -0.31 10.69
CA HIS A 253 -4.61 -0.11 12.11
C HIS A 253 -4.47 1.39 12.32
N ILE A 254 -5.60 2.05 12.60
CA ILE A 254 -5.55 3.28 13.36
C ILE A 254 -4.99 2.77 14.68
N ASP A 255 -3.67 2.86 14.80
CA ASP A 255 -2.96 2.54 16.02
C ASP A 255 -3.66 3.36 17.09
N ALA A 256 -4.46 2.65 17.89
CA ALA A 256 -4.89 3.12 19.18
C ALA A 256 -3.61 3.26 19.99
N LYS A 257 -3.06 4.47 20.01
CA LYS A 257 -1.96 4.83 20.87
C LYS A 257 -2.30 6.11 21.61
#